data_AF-A0AAE3Y9B0-F1
#
_entry.id   AF-A0AAE3Y9B0-F1
#
_cell.length_a   1.000
_cell.length_b   1.000
_cell.length_c   1.000
_cell.angle_alpha   90.00
_cell.angle_beta   90.00
_cell.angle_gamma   90.00
#
_symmetry.space_group_name_H-M   'P 1'
#
loop_
_entity.id
_entity.type
_entity.pdbx_description
1 polymer ?
#
loop_
_entity_poly.entity_id
_entity_poly.type
_entity_poly.pdbx_seq_one_letter_code
_entity_poly.pdbx_strand_id
1 'polypeptide(L)'
;MAKKNKQELKEYFKAGKRPTESQFEDFIDSYVHADESSEYFTSVEFPANYKVGDYIEFLQFEPASARAAGFFEVSIAYTRNNTASAATHIAAVSHANPDIWRESGTVNKNNYVDGAENNNLTVDINGGICRFRLRALRTYGATDQKLKVFIKVRSVNKNEVWTKIDNRGNSLAAVPLQPMTNEWNVWVGNLNSAETAKIGLKVNAQGNVGIGTANPETKLNVVHENSLNQNSTIAKFTANGATGGSNIVSLSYHSKANLELNSGFSGLGRRYGDYFDFNIENDNSYDPNFGSINLVTSQNVQMTVRPNGNVGIGTVNPLAKLDVVGGVNIAAGFPIQLAGHASSHGLKYKRYNSDNSLLDGPFLYGWTGGALGIKKDDNEFNVLTWKESGNVAVQGKVEAKDFVVSATPTADHVFAADYNLREIGDLEKFISEKSHLPEIPSAKEMTDSGLSVGDFQIKLLQKIEELTLYMISMKKEIDVLKSN
;
A
#
# COMPACT_ATOMS: atom_id res chain seq x y z
N MET A 1 -46.64 63.70 0.92
CA MET A 1 -45.95 64.33 -0.23
C MET A 1 -45.65 63.23 -1.23
N ALA A 2 -45.83 63.40 -2.54
CA ALA A 2 -45.47 62.31 -3.46
C ALA A 2 -44.01 61.86 -3.25
N LYS A 3 -43.73 60.55 -3.31
CA LYS A 3 -42.38 59.99 -3.12
C LYS A 3 -41.37 60.71 -4.02
N LYS A 4 -40.16 60.95 -3.51
CA LYS A 4 -39.13 61.77 -4.17
C LYS A 4 -37.80 61.05 -4.24
N ASN A 5 -37.13 61.16 -5.39
CA ASN A 5 -35.77 60.63 -5.53
C ASN A 5 -34.73 61.50 -4.79
N LYS A 6 -33.50 60.98 -4.71
CA LYS A 6 -32.36 61.59 -3.99
C LYS A 6 -32.00 63.00 -4.45
N GLN A 7 -32.25 63.35 -5.72
CA GLN A 7 -32.01 64.70 -6.24
C GLN A 7 -33.17 65.63 -5.88
N GLU A 8 -34.40 65.20 -6.09
CA GLU A 8 -35.59 65.98 -5.72
C GLU A 8 -35.66 66.28 -4.21
N LEU A 9 -35.27 65.33 -3.35
CA LEU A 9 -35.15 65.55 -1.91
C LEU A 9 -34.08 66.62 -1.60
N LYS A 10 -32.90 66.55 -2.24
CA LYS A 10 -31.85 67.58 -2.08
C LYS A 10 -32.35 68.97 -2.47
N GLU A 11 -33.07 69.08 -3.57
CA GLU A 11 -33.66 70.35 -4.03
C GLU A 11 -34.78 70.83 -3.10
N TYR A 12 -35.65 69.92 -2.62
CA TYR A 12 -36.69 70.20 -1.63
C TYR A 12 -36.11 70.82 -0.34
N PHE A 13 -35.06 70.22 0.23
CA PHE A 13 -34.40 70.74 1.43
C PHE A 13 -33.56 71.99 1.18
N LYS A 14 -32.90 72.12 0.01
CA LYS A 14 -32.20 73.36 -0.39
C LYS A 14 -33.16 74.55 -0.54
N ALA A 15 -34.39 74.30 -0.99
CA ALA A 15 -35.48 75.28 -1.04
C ALA A 15 -36.07 75.62 0.35
N GLY A 16 -35.41 75.23 1.45
CA GLY A 16 -35.82 75.53 2.82
C GLY A 16 -37.01 74.71 3.33
N LYS A 17 -37.59 73.82 2.52
CA LYS A 17 -38.79 73.07 2.89
C LYS A 17 -38.46 71.99 3.93
N ARG A 18 -39.48 71.61 4.70
CA ARG A 18 -39.45 70.53 5.69
C ARG A 18 -40.68 69.65 5.49
N PRO A 19 -40.61 68.32 5.65
CA PRO A 19 -41.80 67.48 5.71
C PRO A 19 -42.67 67.92 6.89
N THR A 20 -43.98 68.03 6.67
CA THR A 20 -44.95 68.07 7.78
C THR A 20 -45.15 66.65 8.33
N GLU A 21 -45.79 66.53 9.50
CA GLU A 21 -46.08 65.24 10.14
C GLU A 21 -46.84 64.28 9.19
N SER A 22 -47.88 64.78 8.51
CA SER A 22 -48.64 64.06 7.45
C SER A 22 -47.84 63.68 6.20
N GLN A 23 -46.59 64.14 6.08
CA GLN A 23 -45.68 63.88 4.97
C GLN A 23 -44.43 63.10 5.42
N PHE A 24 -44.33 62.78 6.71
CA PHE A 24 -43.17 62.13 7.29
C PHE A 24 -43.05 60.67 6.84
N GLU A 25 -44.19 59.97 6.72
CA GLU A 25 -44.25 58.61 6.14
C GLU A 25 -43.69 58.58 4.73
N ASP A 26 -44.20 59.41 3.81
CA ASP A 26 -43.68 59.52 2.45
C ASP A 26 -42.19 59.93 2.39
N PHE A 27 -41.72 60.74 3.34
CA PHE A 27 -40.32 61.15 3.43
C PHE A 27 -39.41 59.99 3.88
N ILE A 28 -39.80 59.25 4.92
CA ILE A 28 -39.09 58.04 5.36
C ILE A 28 -39.09 57.00 4.25
N ASP A 29 -40.23 56.79 3.60
CA ASP A 29 -40.37 55.85 2.49
C ASP A 29 -39.50 56.26 1.28
N SER A 30 -39.43 57.56 0.96
CA SER A 30 -38.51 58.12 -0.05
C SER A 30 -37.02 57.99 0.35
N TYR A 31 -36.69 58.01 1.64
CA TYR A 31 -35.32 57.88 2.13
C TYR A 31 -34.85 56.42 2.19
N VAL A 32 -35.73 55.51 2.63
CA VAL A 32 -35.49 54.05 2.67
C VAL A 32 -35.33 53.48 1.26
N HIS A 33 -36.04 54.02 0.27
CA HIS A 33 -35.92 53.64 -1.14
C HIS A 33 -34.89 54.50 -1.93
N ALA A 34 -34.11 55.37 -1.29
CA ALA A 34 -33.18 56.27 -1.98
C ALA A 34 -31.97 55.59 -2.64
N ASP A 35 -31.78 54.28 -2.43
CA ASP A 35 -30.73 53.44 -3.04
C ASP A 35 -31.25 52.49 -4.13
N GLU A 36 -32.43 52.76 -4.70
CA GLU A 36 -33.01 52.09 -5.89
C GLU A 36 -32.03 51.96 -7.08
N SER A 37 -30.96 52.78 -7.17
CA SER A 37 -29.91 52.61 -8.17
C SER A 37 -29.14 51.28 -8.09
N SER A 38 -29.22 50.57 -6.96
CA SER A 38 -28.52 49.28 -6.75
C SER A 38 -29.33 48.06 -7.18
N GLU A 39 -30.66 48.16 -7.34
CA GLU A 39 -31.53 47.03 -7.68
C GLU A 39 -32.35 47.30 -8.94
N TYR A 40 -32.61 46.25 -9.71
CA TYR A 40 -33.43 46.28 -10.91
C TYR A 40 -34.36 45.07 -10.95
N PHE A 41 -35.65 45.34 -11.12
CA PHE A 41 -36.70 44.32 -11.18
C PHE A 41 -37.35 44.32 -12.57
N THR A 42 -37.52 43.14 -13.16
CA THR A 42 -38.22 42.99 -14.45
C THR A 42 -38.84 41.60 -14.57
N SER A 43 -39.52 41.35 -15.68
CA SER A 43 -39.88 40.01 -16.11
C SER A 43 -39.81 39.88 -17.62
N VAL A 44 -39.40 38.72 -18.11
CA VAL A 44 -39.44 38.37 -19.55
C VAL A 44 -40.39 37.21 -19.78
N GLU A 45 -40.91 37.09 -21.00
CA GLU A 45 -41.76 35.97 -21.42
C GLU A 45 -41.10 35.24 -22.58
N PHE A 46 -40.76 33.97 -22.39
CA PHE A 46 -40.47 33.07 -23.52
C PHE A 46 -41.80 32.69 -24.20
N PRO A 47 -41.87 32.70 -25.54
CA PRO A 47 -43.08 32.35 -26.29
C PRO A 47 -43.43 30.87 -26.10
N ALA A 48 -44.67 30.47 -26.41
CA ALA A 48 -45.00 29.05 -26.52
C ALA A 48 -44.07 28.38 -27.56
N ASN A 49 -43.74 27.11 -27.33
CA ASN A 49 -42.89 26.29 -28.21
C ASN A 49 -41.45 26.81 -28.43
N TYR A 50 -40.92 27.64 -27.51
CA TYR A 50 -39.51 28.08 -27.52
C TYR A 50 -38.54 26.89 -27.57
N LYS A 51 -37.37 27.11 -28.18
CA LYS A 51 -36.37 26.08 -28.49
C LYS A 51 -35.13 26.21 -27.61
N VAL A 52 -34.35 25.13 -27.56
CA VAL A 52 -32.99 25.15 -27.03
C VAL A 52 -32.17 26.21 -27.79
N GLY A 53 -31.40 27.01 -27.06
CA GLY A 53 -30.66 28.14 -27.56
C GLY A 53 -31.43 29.46 -27.60
N ASP A 54 -32.77 29.47 -27.52
CA ASP A 54 -33.55 30.71 -27.51
C ASP A 54 -33.15 31.58 -26.32
N TYR A 55 -32.92 32.87 -26.56
CA TYR A 55 -32.52 33.81 -25.53
C TYR A 55 -33.28 35.13 -25.59
N ILE A 56 -33.30 35.82 -24.45
CA ILE A 56 -33.85 37.16 -24.25
C ILE A 56 -32.81 37.97 -23.47
N GLU A 57 -32.14 38.93 -24.12
CA GLU A 57 -31.40 39.99 -23.42
C GLU A 57 -32.41 40.90 -22.72
N PHE A 58 -32.27 41.05 -21.40
CA PHE A 58 -33.30 41.70 -20.57
C PHE A 58 -32.82 42.98 -19.85
N LEU A 59 -31.49 43.18 -19.79
CA LEU A 59 -30.87 44.29 -19.09
C LEU A 59 -29.51 44.65 -19.71
N GLN A 60 -29.32 45.93 -20.01
CA GLN A 60 -28.02 46.57 -20.13
C GLN A 60 -27.77 47.41 -18.88
N PHE A 61 -26.55 47.38 -18.36
CA PHE A 61 -26.16 48.11 -17.14
C PHE A 61 -25.00 49.06 -17.43
N GLU A 62 -24.95 50.19 -16.72
CA GLU A 62 -23.90 51.20 -16.87
C GLU A 62 -23.19 51.43 -15.52
N PRO A 63 -21.98 50.86 -15.34
CA PRO A 63 -21.23 50.98 -14.10
C PRO A 63 -20.69 52.39 -13.83
N ALA A 64 -20.73 52.80 -12.56
CA ALA A 64 -20.38 54.14 -12.09
C ALA A 64 -18.91 54.59 -12.30
N SER A 65 -18.04 53.71 -12.81
CA SER A 65 -16.62 54.00 -13.00
C SER A 65 -16.07 53.13 -14.11
N ALA A 66 -15.91 53.70 -15.31
CA ALA A 66 -15.22 53.09 -16.45
C ALA A 66 -15.60 51.61 -16.71
N ARG A 67 -16.89 51.27 -16.63
CA ARG A 67 -17.42 49.91 -16.87
C ARG A 67 -17.05 48.85 -15.81
N ALA A 68 -16.55 49.26 -14.65
CA ALA A 68 -16.31 48.39 -13.50
C ALA A 68 -17.49 48.44 -12.50
N ALA A 69 -18.49 47.57 -12.69
CA ALA A 69 -19.48 47.24 -11.65
C ALA A 69 -19.11 45.86 -11.13
N GLY A 70 -18.79 45.75 -9.85
CA GLY A 70 -18.10 44.59 -9.27
C GLY A 70 -18.92 43.30 -9.37
N PHE A 71 -19.65 42.97 -8.30
CA PHE A 71 -20.44 41.75 -8.23
C PHE A 71 -21.92 42.06 -8.40
N PHE A 72 -22.59 41.25 -9.22
CA PHE A 72 -24.03 41.25 -9.44
C PHE A 72 -24.65 39.98 -8.89
N GLU A 73 -25.73 40.12 -8.13
CA GLU A 73 -26.62 39.03 -7.75
C GLU A 73 -27.80 39.01 -8.74
N VAL A 74 -27.85 38.03 -9.63
CA VAL A 74 -28.95 37.84 -10.59
C VAL A 74 -29.85 36.73 -10.10
N SER A 75 -30.98 37.11 -9.50
CA SER A 75 -32.02 36.19 -9.05
C SER A 75 -33.12 36.07 -10.10
N ILE A 76 -33.49 34.84 -10.46
CA ILE A 76 -34.59 34.57 -11.36
C ILE A 76 -35.56 33.56 -10.77
N ALA A 77 -36.84 33.73 -11.06
CA ALA A 77 -37.92 32.87 -10.59
C ALA A 77 -39.03 32.75 -11.62
N TYR A 78 -39.63 31.56 -11.76
CA TYR A 78 -40.79 31.33 -12.60
C TYR A 78 -41.70 30.25 -12.02
N THR A 79 -42.96 30.27 -12.44
CA THR A 79 -43.93 29.20 -12.16
C THR A 79 -44.50 28.65 -13.47
N ARG A 80 -44.68 27.33 -13.54
CA ARG A 80 -45.38 26.65 -14.63
C ARG A 80 -46.09 25.42 -14.07
N ASN A 81 -47.38 25.25 -14.38
CA ASN A 81 -48.19 24.09 -13.98
C ASN A 81 -47.95 23.67 -12.51
N ASN A 82 -48.27 24.58 -11.58
CA ASN A 82 -48.12 24.45 -10.12
C ASN A 82 -46.70 24.13 -9.60
N THR A 83 -45.65 24.27 -10.42
CA THR A 83 -44.25 24.11 -10.00
C THR A 83 -43.53 25.44 -10.07
N ALA A 84 -42.90 25.85 -8.97
CA ALA A 84 -41.99 26.98 -8.92
C ALA A 84 -40.55 26.54 -9.14
N SER A 85 -39.73 27.39 -9.74
CA SER A 85 -38.28 27.20 -9.85
C SER A 85 -37.60 28.55 -9.79
N ALA A 86 -36.53 28.65 -9.02
CA ALA A 86 -35.76 29.87 -8.83
C ALA A 86 -34.29 29.56 -8.55
N ALA A 87 -33.41 30.50 -8.89
CA ALA A 87 -31.99 30.47 -8.55
C ALA A 87 -31.43 31.90 -8.49
N THR A 88 -30.34 32.05 -7.74
CA THR A 88 -29.54 33.29 -7.69
C THR A 88 -28.13 32.97 -8.16
N HIS A 89 -27.64 33.75 -9.11
CA HIS A 89 -26.33 33.61 -9.73
C HIS A 89 -25.46 34.82 -9.39
N ILE A 90 -24.16 34.60 -9.20
CA ILE A 90 -23.20 35.67 -8.95
C ILE A 90 -22.39 35.89 -10.24
N ALA A 91 -22.40 37.12 -10.74
CA ALA A 91 -21.63 37.52 -11.91
C ALA A 91 -20.67 38.66 -11.56
N ALA A 92 -19.40 38.56 -11.98
CA ALA A 92 -18.37 39.57 -11.75
C ALA A 92 -17.98 40.29 -13.05
N VAL A 93 -17.91 41.62 -13.04
CA VAL A 93 -17.52 42.43 -14.21
C VAL A 93 -16.36 43.38 -13.91
N SER A 94 -15.44 43.49 -14.87
CA SER A 94 -14.34 44.45 -14.85
C SER A 94 -14.21 45.16 -16.20
N HIS A 95 -13.56 46.32 -16.19
CA HIS A 95 -13.26 47.12 -17.38
C HIS A 95 -12.38 46.39 -18.42
N ALA A 96 -11.81 45.24 -18.07
CA ALA A 96 -10.96 44.41 -18.92
C ALA A 96 -11.67 43.14 -19.45
N ASN A 97 -12.98 42.98 -19.21
CA ASN A 97 -13.71 41.84 -19.78
C ASN A 97 -13.87 41.98 -21.31
N PRO A 98 -13.65 40.90 -22.08
CA PRO A 98 -13.89 40.90 -23.51
C PRO A 98 -15.39 40.91 -23.83
N ASP A 99 -15.74 41.31 -25.05
CA ASP A 99 -17.08 41.21 -25.62
C ASP A 99 -17.42 39.76 -25.98
N ILE A 100 -17.70 38.95 -24.96
CA ILE A 100 -18.02 37.52 -25.08
C ILE A 100 -19.10 37.19 -24.04
N TRP A 101 -20.17 36.53 -24.48
CA TRP A 101 -21.17 35.94 -23.58
C TRP A 101 -20.55 34.81 -22.76
N ARG A 102 -20.78 34.82 -21.44
CA ARG A 102 -20.34 33.78 -20.50
C ARG A 102 -21.48 33.35 -19.59
N GLU A 103 -21.52 32.07 -19.26
CA GLU A 103 -22.53 31.51 -18.36
C GLU A 103 -22.17 31.82 -16.90
N SER A 104 -23.03 32.56 -16.21
CA SER A 104 -22.92 32.87 -14.78
C SER A 104 -23.49 31.76 -13.90
N GLY A 105 -24.36 30.91 -14.45
CA GLY A 105 -24.95 29.77 -13.77
C GLY A 105 -26.33 29.41 -14.30
N THR A 106 -26.81 28.23 -13.90
CA THR A 106 -28.03 27.62 -14.44
C THR A 106 -29.06 27.33 -13.35
N VAL A 107 -30.34 27.35 -13.72
CA VAL A 107 -31.43 26.99 -12.82
C VAL A 107 -31.57 25.47 -12.74
N ASN A 108 -31.49 24.95 -11.52
CA ASN A 108 -31.65 23.53 -11.18
C ASN A 108 -32.95 22.93 -11.73
N LYS A 109 -32.90 21.62 -11.99
CA LYS A 109 -34.01 20.78 -12.48
C LYS A 109 -35.36 21.05 -11.77
N ASN A 110 -36.42 21.03 -12.57
CA ASN A 110 -37.79 20.74 -12.14
C ASN A 110 -38.36 19.59 -13.02
N ASN A 111 -39.61 19.18 -12.80
CA ASN A 111 -40.21 18.00 -13.45
C ASN A 111 -40.51 18.15 -14.96
N TYR A 112 -39.88 19.10 -15.66
CA TYR A 112 -40.23 19.51 -17.03
C TYR A 112 -39.06 19.55 -18.03
N VAL A 113 -37.99 18.81 -17.75
CA VAL A 113 -36.94 18.48 -18.73
C VAL A 113 -37.02 17.00 -19.09
N ASP A 114 -37.05 16.73 -20.39
CA ASP A 114 -36.87 15.39 -20.93
C ASP A 114 -35.38 15.04 -20.96
N GLY A 115 -35.02 13.82 -20.58
CA GLY A 115 -33.64 13.34 -20.50
C GLY A 115 -32.94 13.45 -19.13
N ALA A 116 -31.66 13.07 -19.13
CA ALA A 116 -30.88 12.76 -17.92
C ALA A 116 -29.96 13.89 -17.40
N GLU A 117 -29.98 15.08 -18.01
CA GLU A 117 -29.11 16.21 -17.64
C GLU A 117 -29.88 17.46 -17.16
N ASN A 118 -29.24 18.27 -16.31
CA ASN A 118 -29.94 18.88 -15.15
C ASN A 118 -30.37 20.36 -15.23
N ASN A 119 -30.21 21.05 -16.36
CA ASN A 119 -30.25 22.52 -16.40
C ASN A 119 -31.34 23.09 -17.34
N ASN A 120 -32.23 23.95 -16.82
CA ASN A 120 -33.40 24.49 -17.55
C ASN A 120 -33.11 25.78 -18.33
N LEU A 121 -32.94 26.88 -17.59
CA LEU A 121 -32.56 28.20 -18.07
C LEU A 121 -31.17 28.53 -17.53
N THR A 122 -30.46 29.40 -18.23
CA THR A 122 -29.16 29.94 -17.80
C THR A 122 -29.17 31.46 -17.84
N VAL A 123 -28.42 32.08 -16.91
CA VAL A 123 -28.06 33.49 -16.97
C VAL A 123 -26.72 33.58 -17.67
N ASP A 124 -26.70 34.15 -18.88
CA ASP A 124 -25.45 34.58 -19.49
C ASP A 124 -25.25 36.09 -19.24
N ILE A 125 -24.00 36.48 -19.02
CA ILE A 125 -23.54 37.87 -18.95
C ILE A 125 -22.50 38.14 -20.05
N ASN A 126 -22.47 39.36 -20.55
CA ASN A 126 -21.35 39.87 -21.34
C ASN A 126 -20.83 41.16 -20.71
N GLY A 127 -19.61 41.09 -20.15
CA GLY A 127 -18.96 42.23 -19.50
C GLY A 127 -18.52 43.31 -20.47
N GLY A 128 -18.05 42.93 -21.67
CA GLY A 128 -17.53 43.85 -22.69
C GLY A 128 -18.58 44.79 -23.31
N ILE A 129 -19.86 44.42 -23.28
CA ILE A 129 -21.01 45.30 -23.65
C ILE A 129 -21.96 45.58 -22.47
N CYS A 130 -21.62 45.10 -21.27
CA CYS A 130 -22.38 45.31 -20.04
C CYS A 130 -23.86 44.87 -20.13
N ARG A 131 -24.11 43.61 -20.51
CA ARG A 131 -25.48 43.06 -20.67
C ARG A 131 -25.69 41.71 -20.00
N PHE A 132 -26.95 41.44 -19.67
CA PHE A 132 -27.46 40.13 -19.24
C PHE A 132 -28.52 39.59 -20.21
N ARG A 133 -28.54 38.26 -20.36
CA ARG A 133 -29.61 37.54 -21.05
C ARG A 133 -29.99 36.25 -20.33
N LEU A 134 -31.24 35.84 -20.49
CA LEU A 134 -31.68 34.48 -20.18
C LEU A 134 -31.66 33.65 -21.44
N ARG A 135 -31.17 32.41 -21.36
CA ARG A 135 -31.15 31.47 -22.48
C ARG A 135 -31.70 30.10 -22.07
N ALA A 136 -32.45 29.47 -22.96
CA ALA A 136 -32.97 28.12 -22.79
C ALA A 136 -31.87 27.08 -23.11
N LEU A 137 -31.57 26.20 -22.14
CA LEU A 137 -30.55 25.15 -22.32
C LEU A 137 -31.14 23.80 -22.73
N ARG A 138 -32.15 23.30 -22.02
CA ARG A 138 -32.74 21.97 -22.28
C ARG A 138 -34.26 21.90 -22.12
N THR A 139 -34.92 22.94 -21.59
CA THR A 139 -36.38 22.97 -21.50
C THR A 139 -36.99 23.25 -22.87
N TYR A 140 -37.72 22.29 -23.44
CA TYR A 140 -38.62 22.60 -24.56
C TYR A 140 -39.76 23.49 -24.07
N GLY A 141 -40.08 24.53 -24.84
CA GLY A 141 -41.27 25.34 -24.60
C GLY A 141 -42.52 24.49 -24.69
N ALA A 142 -43.42 24.66 -23.72
CA ALA A 142 -44.74 24.06 -23.78
C ALA A 142 -45.42 24.53 -25.08
N THR A 143 -46.08 23.61 -25.78
CA THR A 143 -46.61 23.83 -27.13
C THR A 143 -47.68 24.93 -27.19
N ASP A 144 -48.33 25.20 -26.06
CA ASP A 144 -49.49 26.08 -25.88
C ASP A 144 -49.28 27.17 -24.80
N GLN A 145 -48.26 27.05 -23.94
CA GLN A 145 -48.01 27.97 -22.82
C GLN A 145 -46.71 28.77 -22.98
N LYS A 146 -46.81 30.10 -22.78
CA LYS A 146 -45.65 30.97 -22.55
C LYS A 146 -45.00 30.67 -21.18
N LEU A 147 -43.71 30.96 -21.05
CA LEU A 147 -43.01 30.92 -19.77
C LEU A 147 -42.61 32.33 -19.32
N LYS A 148 -43.24 32.84 -18.26
CA LYS A 148 -42.89 34.13 -17.65
C LYS A 148 -41.83 33.91 -16.56
N VAL A 149 -40.72 34.63 -16.68
CA VAL A 149 -39.60 34.62 -15.73
C VAL A 149 -39.46 35.99 -15.09
N PHE A 150 -39.62 36.06 -13.78
CA PHE A 150 -39.34 37.23 -12.96
C PHE A 150 -37.84 37.29 -12.68
N ILE A 151 -37.29 38.50 -12.68
CA ILE A 151 -35.86 38.75 -12.56
C ILE A 151 -35.64 39.89 -11.56
N LYS A 152 -34.75 39.69 -10.59
CA LYS A 152 -34.13 40.74 -9.78
C LYS A 152 -32.63 40.71 -10.04
N VAL A 153 -32.06 41.83 -10.47
CA VAL A 153 -30.61 42.05 -10.51
C VAL A 153 -30.25 43.04 -9.42
N ARG A 154 -29.26 42.72 -8.60
CA ARG A 154 -28.69 43.66 -7.62
C ARG A 154 -27.20 43.83 -7.88
N SER A 155 -26.77 45.07 -8.02
CA SER A 155 -25.36 45.45 -7.99
C SER A 155 -24.92 45.60 -6.54
N VAL A 156 -23.92 44.82 -6.10
CA VAL A 156 -23.38 44.86 -4.73
C VAL A 156 -22.52 46.12 -4.49
N ASN A 157 -21.98 46.72 -5.57
CA ASN A 157 -21.28 48.00 -5.53
C ASN A 157 -22.24 49.16 -5.89
N LYS A 158 -22.03 49.81 -7.04
CA LYS A 158 -22.88 50.89 -7.56
C LYS A 158 -23.00 50.77 -9.07
N ASN A 159 -24.24 50.74 -9.55
CA ASN A 159 -24.60 50.93 -10.95
C ASN A 159 -25.21 52.33 -11.11
N GLU A 160 -25.01 53.01 -12.23
CA GLU A 160 -25.56 54.35 -12.47
C GLU A 160 -26.85 54.32 -13.29
N VAL A 161 -26.89 53.52 -14.36
CA VAL A 161 -28.07 53.40 -15.22
C VAL A 161 -28.43 51.94 -15.46
N TRP A 162 -29.70 51.61 -15.27
CA TRP A 162 -30.29 50.33 -15.69
C TRP A 162 -31.13 50.58 -16.95
N THR A 163 -30.69 50.03 -18.08
CA THR A 163 -31.38 50.17 -19.36
C THR A 163 -32.08 48.86 -19.69
N LYS A 164 -33.42 48.86 -19.63
CA LYS A 164 -34.23 47.73 -20.08
C LYS A 164 -34.00 47.50 -21.57
N ILE A 165 -33.76 46.25 -21.94
CA ILE A 165 -33.68 45.77 -23.33
C ILE A 165 -34.58 44.55 -23.49
N ASP A 166 -34.93 44.23 -24.73
CA ASP A 166 -35.67 43.01 -25.10
C ASP A 166 -35.17 42.50 -26.46
N ASN A 167 -33.88 42.16 -26.54
CA ASN A 167 -33.28 41.61 -27.75
C ASN A 167 -33.39 40.08 -27.71
N ARG A 168 -33.96 39.50 -28.77
CA ARG A 168 -34.24 38.06 -28.83
C ARG A 168 -33.50 37.40 -29.97
N GLY A 169 -33.14 36.13 -29.77
CA GLY A 169 -32.48 35.33 -30.80
C GLY A 169 -32.34 33.88 -30.37
N ASN A 170 -31.58 33.11 -31.13
CA ASN A 170 -31.22 31.74 -30.80
C ASN A 170 -29.70 31.57 -30.87
N SER A 171 -29.12 30.86 -29.91
CA SER A 171 -27.69 30.56 -29.83
C SER A 171 -27.47 29.14 -29.30
N LEU A 172 -27.21 28.20 -30.23
CA LEU A 172 -26.80 26.82 -29.93
C LEU A 172 -25.30 26.69 -29.61
N ALA A 173 -24.52 27.76 -29.74
CA ALA A 173 -23.09 27.75 -29.46
C ALA A 173 -22.81 27.45 -27.98
N ALA A 174 -21.73 26.71 -27.72
CA ALA A 174 -21.24 26.50 -26.37
C ALA A 174 -20.80 27.84 -25.77
N VAL A 175 -21.42 28.23 -24.65
CA VAL A 175 -21.09 29.45 -23.92
C VAL A 175 -20.12 29.08 -22.79
N PRO A 176 -18.90 29.66 -22.74
CA PRO A 176 -17.93 29.35 -21.70
C PRO A 176 -18.40 29.85 -20.33
N LEU A 177 -18.02 29.15 -19.27
CA LEU A 177 -18.31 29.57 -17.89
C LEU A 177 -17.64 30.91 -17.57
N GLN A 178 -18.31 31.72 -16.75
CA GLN A 178 -17.75 32.97 -16.25
C GLN A 178 -16.69 32.70 -15.16
N PRO A 179 -15.43 33.15 -15.32
CA PRO A 179 -14.47 33.16 -14.23
C PRO A 179 -14.95 34.14 -13.15
N MET A 180 -15.10 33.66 -11.93
CA MET A 180 -15.64 34.46 -10.82
C MET A 180 -14.57 35.34 -10.16
N THR A 181 -13.34 34.82 -9.99
CA THR A 181 -12.18 35.52 -9.41
C THR A 181 -10.86 34.92 -9.93
N ASN A 182 -9.72 35.59 -9.70
CA ASN A 182 -8.39 35.00 -9.88
C ASN A 182 -7.97 34.10 -8.71
N GLU A 183 -8.51 34.33 -7.51
CA GLU A 183 -8.34 33.47 -6.34
C GLU A 183 -9.65 33.41 -5.54
N TRP A 184 -9.95 32.27 -4.95
CA TRP A 184 -11.04 32.12 -3.98
C TRP A 184 -10.43 31.71 -2.64
N ASN A 185 -10.61 32.55 -1.61
CA ASN A 185 -9.96 32.41 -0.31
C ASN A 185 -11.03 32.39 0.79
N VAL A 186 -11.05 31.32 1.59
CA VAL A 186 -11.88 31.20 2.80
C VAL A 186 -10.98 31.46 4.00
N TRP A 187 -11.16 32.62 4.62
CA TRP A 187 -10.45 33.01 5.85
C TRP A 187 -11.24 32.57 7.07
N VAL A 188 -10.56 31.96 8.04
CA VAL A 188 -11.16 31.43 9.28
C VAL A 188 -10.44 31.97 10.51
N GLY A 189 -11.18 32.28 11.58
CA GLY A 189 -10.64 32.85 12.81
C GLY A 189 -11.69 32.95 13.92
N ASN A 190 -11.26 33.24 15.14
CA ASN A 190 -12.16 33.45 16.27
C ASN A 190 -12.40 34.96 16.46
N LEU A 191 -13.65 35.40 16.27
CA LEU A 191 -14.05 36.81 16.41
C LEU A 191 -13.87 37.39 17.82
N ASN A 192 -13.72 36.53 18.84
CA ASN A 192 -13.47 36.92 20.23
C ASN A 192 -11.97 36.84 20.62
N SER A 193 -11.06 36.68 19.65
CA SER A 193 -9.61 36.62 19.86
C SER A 193 -8.91 37.81 19.21
N ALA A 194 -7.70 38.14 19.69
CA ALA A 194 -6.79 39.08 19.04
C ALA A 194 -5.94 38.44 17.91
N GLU A 195 -6.05 37.13 17.69
CA GLU A 195 -5.39 36.44 16.58
C GLU A 195 -5.95 36.87 15.21
N THR A 196 -5.08 36.97 14.21
CA THR A 196 -5.48 37.18 12.81
C THR A 196 -6.15 35.95 12.21
N ALA A 197 -7.03 36.18 11.23
CA ALA A 197 -7.63 35.09 10.47
C ALA A 197 -6.58 34.34 9.63
N LYS A 198 -6.74 33.02 9.51
CA LYS A 198 -5.84 32.10 8.79
C LYS A 198 -6.54 31.60 7.52
N ILE A 199 -5.76 31.19 6.52
CA ILE A 199 -6.31 30.62 5.28
C ILE A 199 -6.81 29.19 5.54
N GLY A 200 -8.14 29.01 5.53
CA GLY A 200 -8.75 27.69 5.72
C GLY A 200 -8.74 26.89 4.42
N LEU A 201 -9.22 27.51 3.34
CA LEU A 201 -9.23 26.95 1.99
C LEU A 201 -8.86 28.03 0.97
N LYS A 202 -8.04 27.65 0.00
CA LYS A 202 -7.69 28.48 -1.16
C LYS A 202 -7.92 27.71 -2.46
N VAL A 203 -8.49 28.36 -3.46
CA VAL A 203 -8.41 27.93 -4.86
C VAL A 203 -7.71 29.02 -5.64
N ASN A 204 -6.54 28.72 -6.22
CA ASN A 204 -5.79 29.67 -7.03
C ASN A 204 -6.26 29.67 -8.50
N ALA A 205 -5.74 30.59 -9.32
CA ALA A 205 -6.07 30.72 -10.74
C ALA A 205 -5.81 29.45 -11.56
N GLN A 206 -4.90 28.58 -11.10
CA GLN A 206 -4.55 27.29 -11.70
C GLN A 206 -5.51 26.15 -11.29
N GLY A 207 -6.52 26.43 -10.47
CA GLY A 207 -7.48 25.45 -9.97
C GLY A 207 -6.86 24.43 -9.00
N ASN A 208 -5.78 24.79 -8.30
CA ASN A 208 -5.22 23.99 -7.21
C ASN A 208 -5.95 24.33 -5.91
N VAL A 209 -6.38 23.30 -5.17
CA VAL A 209 -7.03 23.46 -3.87
C VAL A 209 -5.98 23.38 -2.77
N GLY A 210 -5.72 24.51 -2.12
CA GLY A 210 -4.99 24.59 -0.86
C GLY A 210 -5.92 24.42 0.32
N ILE A 211 -5.52 23.62 1.30
CA ILE A 211 -6.12 23.61 2.64
C ILE A 211 -4.97 23.92 3.59
N GLY A 212 -5.14 24.95 4.43
CA GLY A 212 -4.08 25.43 5.33
C GLY A 212 -2.84 26.04 4.66
N THR A 213 -2.87 26.35 3.35
CA THR A 213 -1.79 27.06 2.65
C THR A 213 -2.30 28.18 1.75
N ALA A 214 -1.58 29.30 1.74
CA ALA A 214 -1.78 30.40 0.80
C ALA A 214 -1.13 30.14 -0.58
N ASN A 215 -0.29 29.11 -0.70
CA ASN A 215 0.49 28.78 -1.90
C ASN A 215 0.32 27.28 -2.24
N PRO A 216 -0.83 26.85 -2.80
CA PRO A 216 -1.03 25.44 -3.17
C PRO A 216 -0.32 25.05 -4.47
N GLU A 217 0.72 24.24 -4.34
CA GLU A 217 1.58 23.79 -5.44
C GLU A 217 0.96 22.63 -6.24
N THR A 218 0.26 21.72 -5.56
CA THR A 218 -0.42 20.55 -6.14
C THR A 218 -1.94 20.69 -6.21
N LYS A 219 -2.62 19.79 -6.94
CA LYS A 219 -4.10 19.85 -7.14
C LYS A 219 -4.90 19.80 -5.84
N LEU A 220 -4.41 19.04 -4.86
CA LEU A 220 -4.87 19.09 -3.47
C LEU A 220 -3.64 19.23 -2.57
N ASN A 221 -3.26 20.48 -2.31
CA ASN A 221 -2.07 20.82 -1.53
C ASN A 221 -2.46 21.14 -0.10
N VAL A 222 -2.57 20.12 0.75
CA VAL A 222 -2.92 20.32 2.15
C VAL A 222 -1.65 20.48 2.97
N VAL A 223 -1.46 21.68 3.52
CA VAL A 223 -0.38 21.99 4.47
C VAL A 223 -0.99 22.14 5.84
N HIS A 224 -0.36 21.55 6.84
CA HIS A 224 -0.67 21.81 8.23
C HIS A 224 0.54 22.47 8.88
N GLU A 225 0.44 23.77 9.19
CA GLU A 225 1.43 24.47 10.00
C GLU A 225 1.36 23.94 11.44
N ASN A 226 2.28 23.03 11.82
CA ASN A 226 2.39 22.56 13.19
C ASN A 226 3.58 23.21 13.91
N SER A 227 3.30 24.09 14.87
CA SER A 227 4.30 24.74 15.71
C SER A 227 4.78 23.88 16.90
N LEU A 228 4.18 22.71 17.13
CA LEU A 228 4.36 21.92 18.37
C LEU A 228 4.80 20.46 18.15
N ASN A 229 5.35 20.11 16.97
CA ASN A 229 5.83 18.75 16.63
C ASN A 229 4.80 17.62 16.81
N GLN A 230 3.50 17.92 16.74
CA GLN A 230 2.44 16.90 16.88
C GLN A 230 2.12 16.25 15.53
N ASN A 231 1.72 14.97 15.55
CA ASN A 231 1.18 14.32 14.37
C ASN A 231 -0.14 14.99 13.96
N SER A 232 -0.23 15.47 12.72
CA SER A 232 -1.42 16.13 12.18
C SER A 232 -2.08 15.28 11.10
N THR A 233 -3.41 15.26 11.07
CA THR A 233 -4.16 14.56 10.00
C THR A 233 -4.36 15.52 8.83
N ILE A 234 -3.56 15.32 7.79
CA ILE A 234 -3.59 16.13 6.56
C ILE A 234 -4.87 15.87 5.75
N ALA A 235 -5.32 14.62 5.66
CA ALA A 235 -6.60 14.28 5.00
C ALA A 235 -7.28 13.10 5.71
N LYS A 236 -8.61 13.17 5.85
CA LYS A 236 -9.44 12.07 6.37
C LYS A 236 -10.53 11.74 5.35
N PHE A 237 -10.37 10.61 4.67
CA PHE A 237 -11.40 10.06 3.80
C PHE A 237 -12.26 9.09 4.63
N THR A 238 -13.60 9.20 4.57
CA THR A 238 -14.53 8.32 5.32
C THR A 238 -15.79 8.08 4.50
N ALA A 239 -16.22 6.82 4.35
CA ALA A 239 -17.46 6.44 3.68
C ALA A 239 -18.45 5.85 4.70
N ASN A 240 -19.74 6.09 4.48
CA ASN A 240 -20.79 5.75 5.44
C ASN A 240 -21.98 5.15 4.66
N GLY A 241 -22.12 3.81 4.66
CA GLY A 241 -23.11 3.11 3.84
C GLY A 241 -23.22 1.61 4.18
N ALA A 242 -24.42 1.04 4.01
CA ALA A 242 -24.80 -0.22 4.64
C ALA A 242 -24.42 -1.52 3.87
N THR A 243 -24.05 -1.45 2.58
CA THR A 243 -23.78 -2.65 1.76
C THR A 243 -22.71 -2.41 0.67
N GLY A 244 -21.49 -2.89 0.92
CA GLY A 244 -20.49 -3.32 -0.09
C GLY A 244 -19.89 -2.27 -1.04
N GLY A 245 -18.63 -1.88 -0.81
CA GLY A 245 -17.86 -1.07 -1.78
C GLY A 245 -16.41 -0.81 -1.38
N SER A 246 -15.62 -0.34 -2.35
CA SER A 246 -14.16 -0.16 -2.30
C SER A 246 -13.75 1.12 -3.05
N ASN A 247 -12.83 1.97 -2.58
CA ASN A 247 -12.14 2.02 -1.29
C ASN A 247 -11.82 3.47 -0.89
N ILE A 248 -11.76 3.75 0.41
CA ILE A 248 -11.91 5.13 0.92
C ILE A 248 -10.62 5.97 0.79
N VAL A 249 -9.46 5.39 1.08
CA VAL A 249 -8.30 5.55 0.21
C VAL A 249 -8.08 4.20 -0.44
N SER A 250 -8.35 4.11 -1.73
CA SER A 250 -7.86 3.01 -2.53
C SER A 250 -6.36 3.16 -2.77
N LEU A 251 -5.56 2.48 -1.97
CA LEU A 251 -4.88 1.34 -2.57
C LEU A 251 -5.77 0.13 -2.30
N SER A 252 -6.38 -0.42 -3.35
CA SER A 252 -7.21 -1.61 -3.21
C SER A 252 -6.34 -2.86 -3.31
N TYR A 253 -6.30 -3.80 -2.34
CA TYR A 253 -6.89 -3.73 -0.99
C TYR A 253 -6.35 -4.80 0.01
N HIS A 254 -6.85 -4.70 1.26
CA HIS A 254 -6.70 -5.52 2.47
C HIS A 254 -5.43 -5.33 3.30
N SER A 255 -5.66 -5.15 4.62
CA SER A 255 -4.66 -4.83 5.65
C SER A 255 -3.88 -3.52 5.37
N LYS A 256 -3.09 -2.99 6.32
CA LYS A 256 -2.48 -1.64 6.18
C LYS A 256 -1.33 -1.65 5.16
N ALA A 257 -1.64 -1.62 3.87
CA ALA A 257 -0.66 -1.43 2.81
C ALA A 257 -0.29 0.06 2.71
N ASN A 258 0.85 0.45 3.29
CA ASN A 258 1.41 1.79 3.14
C ASN A 258 2.38 1.83 1.94
N LEU A 259 2.36 2.94 1.20
CA LEU A 259 3.39 3.28 0.20
C LEU A 259 4.28 4.37 0.81
N GLU A 260 5.36 3.98 1.49
CA GLU A 260 6.28 4.95 2.12
C GLU A 260 7.42 5.33 1.16
N LEU A 261 7.57 6.63 0.92
CA LEU A 261 8.77 7.24 0.33
C LEU A 261 9.45 8.04 1.44
N ASN A 262 10.52 7.50 2.01
CA ASN A 262 11.20 8.13 3.14
C ASN A 262 12.28 9.12 2.66
N SER A 263 12.20 10.39 3.08
CA SER A 263 13.32 11.33 3.07
C SER A 263 13.79 11.52 4.51
N GLY A 264 14.94 10.95 4.83
CA GLY A 264 15.28 10.59 6.21
C GLY A 264 15.43 11.75 7.20
N PHE A 265 15.03 11.48 8.45
CA PHE A 265 15.73 11.97 9.64
C PHE A 265 15.62 10.93 10.76
N SER A 266 16.71 10.77 11.52
CA SER A 266 16.92 9.64 12.45
C SER A 266 16.22 9.84 13.80
N GLY A 267 15.34 8.91 14.18
CA GLY A 267 14.71 8.89 15.51
C GLY A 267 13.69 7.77 15.69
N LEU A 268 14.01 6.81 16.56
CA LEU A 268 13.24 5.63 16.98
C LEU A 268 11.71 5.68 16.77
N GLY A 269 11.24 5.16 15.63
CA GLY A 269 9.81 5.06 15.35
C GLY A 269 9.47 4.45 13.99
N ARG A 270 9.48 3.10 13.91
CA ARG A 270 8.97 2.29 12.77
C ARG A 270 9.26 2.85 11.37
N ARG A 271 10.55 3.07 11.08
CA ARG A 271 11.04 3.29 9.73
C ARG A 271 12.13 2.27 9.47
N TYR A 272 11.97 1.47 8.42
CA TYR A 272 12.92 0.43 8.08
C TYR A 272 14.04 1.08 7.24
N GLY A 273 15.26 1.04 7.77
CA GLY A 273 16.48 1.51 7.10
C GLY A 273 16.96 2.90 7.52
N ASP A 274 18.26 3.13 7.31
CA ASP A 274 18.98 4.37 7.65
C ASP A 274 19.02 5.39 6.49
N TYR A 275 18.45 5.04 5.31
CA TYR A 275 18.58 5.80 4.07
C TYR A 275 17.20 6.10 3.42
N PHE A 276 17.21 6.50 2.15
CA PHE A 276 16.00 6.76 1.34
C PHE A 276 15.31 5.45 0.92
N ASP A 277 14.81 4.73 1.91
CA ASP A 277 14.21 3.41 1.71
C ASP A 277 12.74 3.52 1.27
N PHE A 278 12.35 2.57 0.40
CA PHE A 278 11.00 2.44 -0.14
C PHE A 278 10.30 1.26 0.55
N ASN A 279 9.42 1.57 1.49
CA ASN A 279 8.76 0.54 2.30
C ASN A 279 7.33 0.29 1.82
N ILE A 280 7.04 -0.98 1.48
CA ILE A 280 5.69 -1.51 1.41
C ILE A 280 5.42 -2.19 2.75
N GLU A 281 4.94 -1.43 3.73
CA GLU A 281 4.57 -1.95 5.04
C GLU A 281 3.20 -2.66 4.93
N ASN A 282 3.05 -3.81 5.61
CA ASN A 282 1.75 -4.40 5.91
C ASN A 282 1.70 -4.92 7.35
N ASP A 283 1.43 -4.00 8.29
CA ASP A 283 1.39 -4.25 9.74
C ASP A 283 0.07 -4.90 10.21
N ASN A 284 -0.31 -6.06 9.64
CA ASN A 284 -1.44 -6.82 10.18
C ASN A 284 -1.01 -7.69 11.37
N SER A 285 -1.09 -7.12 12.56
CA SER A 285 -0.74 -7.78 13.82
C SER A 285 -1.85 -8.65 14.43
N TYR A 286 -3.06 -8.67 13.85
CA TYR A 286 -4.27 -9.21 14.50
C TYR A 286 -4.74 -10.60 14.05
N ASP A 287 -4.39 -11.08 12.85
CA ASP A 287 -4.81 -12.41 12.37
C ASP A 287 -3.77 -13.02 11.43
N PRO A 288 -3.19 -14.22 11.71
CA PRO A 288 -2.21 -14.89 10.86
C PRO A 288 -2.78 -15.39 9.50
N ASN A 289 -4.10 -15.34 9.32
CA ASN A 289 -4.79 -15.74 8.08
C ASN A 289 -4.92 -14.59 7.06
N PHE A 290 -4.82 -13.33 7.50
CA PHE A 290 -4.87 -12.13 6.65
C PHE A 290 -3.60 -11.30 6.84
N GLY A 291 -3.33 -10.27 6.03
CA GLY A 291 -2.09 -9.49 6.20
C GLY A 291 -0.89 -9.93 5.39
N SER A 292 -1.10 -10.77 4.37
CA SER A 292 0.00 -11.13 3.48
C SER A 292 0.27 -10.02 2.47
N ILE A 293 1.55 -9.69 2.23
CA ILE A 293 1.95 -8.89 1.07
C ILE A 293 1.98 -9.85 -0.12
N ASN A 294 0.97 -9.76 -0.97
CA ASN A 294 0.80 -10.66 -2.11
C ASN A 294 1.21 -9.97 -3.41
N LEU A 295 2.13 -10.59 -4.16
CA LEU A 295 2.40 -10.25 -5.55
C LEU A 295 1.52 -11.14 -6.43
N VAL A 296 0.44 -10.55 -6.95
CA VAL A 296 -0.62 -11.26 -7.68
C VAL A 296 -0.48 -11.00 -9.18
N THR A 297 -0.37 -12.07 -9.98
CA THR A 297 -0.43 -11.99 -11.45
C THR A 297 -1.38 -13.05 -11.99
N SER A 298 -2.10 -12.74 -13.07
CA SER A 298 -3.10 -13.64 -13.66
C SER A 298 -4.12 -14.17 -12.63
N GLN A 299 -4.59 -13.31 -11.72
CA GLN A 299 -5.49 -13.61 -10.59
C GLN A 299 -4.95 -14.62 -9.56
N ASN A 300 -3.67 -14.98 -9.62
CA ASN A 300 -3.01 -15.93 -8.72
C ASN A 300 -1.88 -15.25 -7.93
N VAL A 301 -1.72 -15.61 -6.66
CA VAL A 301 -0.61 -15.14 -5.83
C VAL A 301 0.66 -15.89 -6.23
N GLN A 302 1.64 -15.20 -6.81
CA GLN A 302 2.92 -15.79 -7.23
C GLN A 302 3.93 -15.81 -6.10
N MET A 303 3.98 -14.71 -5.34
CA MET A 303 4.75 -14.58 -4.11
C MET A 303 3.83 -14.05 -3.02
N THR A 304 3.95 -14.64 -1.83
CA THR A 304 3.31 -14.14 -0.60
C THR A 304 4.37 -13.91 0.45
N VAL A 305 4.36 -12.76 1.12
CA VAL A 305 5.02 -12.59 2.41
C VAL A 305 3.92 -12.63 3.46
N ARG A 306 3.82 -13.73 4.21
CA ARG A 306 2.81 -13.92 5.25
C ARG A 306 3.14 -13.12 6.52
N PRO A 307 2.16 -12.81 7.38
CA PRO A 307 2.39 -12.10 8.65
C PRO A 307 3.39 -12.79 9.60
N ASN A 308 3.49 -14.12 9.54
CA ASN A 308 4.49 -14.88 10.30
C ASN A 308 5.92 -14.75 9.74
N GLY A 309 6.12 -13.91 8.71
CA GLY A 309 7.39 -13.72 8.01
C GLY A 309 7.82 -14.91 7.16
N ASN A 310 6.91 -15.82 6.80
CA ASN A 310 7.18 -16.87 5.82
C ASN A 310 6.95 -16.32 4.41
N VAL A 311 7.93 -16.51 3.54
CA VAL A 311 7.85 -16.18 2.11
C VAL A 311 7.49 -17.44 1.33
N GLY A 312 6.35 -17.42 0.65
CA GLY A 312 5.94 -18.46 -0.29
C GLY A 312 6.17 -18.02 -1.73
N ILE A 313 6.78 -18.88 -2.54
CA ILE A 313 6.92 -18.72 -4.00
C ILE A 313 6.23 -19.92 -4.66
N GLY A 314 5.22 -19.65 -5.49
CA GLY A 314 4.33 -20.68 -6.04
C GLY A 314 3.36 -21.30 -5.02
N THR A 315 3.27 -20.75 -3.80
CA THR A 315 2.33 -21.19 -2.75
C THR A 315 1.84 -20.00 -1.91
N VAL A 316 0.57 -20.03 -1.52
CA VAL A 316 -0.02 -19.09 -0.55
C VAL A 316 0.12 -19.57 0.90
N ASN A 317 0.51 -20.82 1.11
CA ASN A 317 0.60 -21.46 2.43
C ASN A 317 2.03 -22.01 2.69
N PRO A 318 3.08 -21.16 2.69
CA PRO A 318 4.45 -21.57 2.99
C PRO A 318 4.59 -22.19 4.38
N LEU A 319 5.08 -23.43 4.42
CA LEU A 319 5.31 -24.22 5.65
C LEU A 319 6.66 -23.88 6.32
N ALA A 320 7.55 -23.16 5.63
CA ALA A 320 8.85 -22.72 6.11
C ALA A 320 9.07 -21.21 5.88
N LYS A 321 10.16 -20.65 6.44
CA LYS A 321 10.50 -19.22 6.29
C LYS A 321 10.70 -18.79 4.83
N LEU A 322 11.21 -19.69 4.01
CA LEU A 322 11.16 -19.62 2.55
C LEU A 322 10.65 -20.99 2.08
N ASP A 323 9.53 -21.01 1.35
CA ASP A 323 8.94 -22.21 0.78
C ASP A 323 8.73 -21.97 -0.72
N VAL A 324 9.29 -22.86 -1.56
CA VAL A 324 9.30 -22.72 -3.01
C VAL A 324 8.74 -23.98 -3.63
N VAL A 325 7.54 -23.88 -4.22
CA VAL A 325 6.93 -24.98 -4.97
C VAL A 325 7.51 -25.00 -6.37
N GLY A 326 8.61 -25.74 -6.54
CA GLY A 326 9.32 -25.88 -7.80
C GLY A 326 10.82 -26.16 -7.61
N GLY A 327 11.58 -26.09 -8.69
CA GLY A 327 13.05 -26.14 -8.62
C GLY A 327 13.66 -24.78 -8.32
N VAL A 328 14.60 -24.72 -7.40
CA VAL A 328 15.47 -23.54 -7.20
C VAL A 328 16.75 -23.73 -7.99
N ASN A 329 16.92 -22.96 -9.06
CA ASN A 329 18.17 -22.92 -9.81
C ASN A 329 19.16 -21.97 -9.12
N ILE A 330 20.36 -22.44 -8.81
CA ILE A 330 21.40 -21.66 -8.13
C ILE A 330 22.63 -21.62 -9.03
N ALA A 331 23.16 -20.42 -9.25
CA ALA A 331 24.30 -20.23 -10.13
C ALA A 331 25.55 -20.98 -9.61
N ALA A 332 26.34 -21.52 -10.54
CA ALA A 332 27.58 -22.20 -10.21
C ALA A 332 28.51 -21.30 -9.39
N GLY A 333 29.15 -21.86 -8.36
CA GLY A 333 30.01 -21.13 -7.43
C GLY A 333 29.29 -20.53 -6.21
N PHE A 334 27.96 -20.51 -6.18
CA PHE A 334 27.18 -20.04 -5.02
C PHE A 334 26.57 -21.23 -4.25
N PRO A 335 27.10 -21.58 -3.06
CA PRO A 335 26.49 -22.62 -2.24
C PRO A 335 25.20 -22.14 -1.57
N ILE A 336 24.31 -23.06 -1.18
CA ILE A 336 23.21 -22.75 -0.25
C ILE A 336 23.82 -22.48 1.13
N GLN A 337 24.00 -21.21 1.47
CA GLN A 337 24.51 -20.81 2.77
C GLN A 337 23.38 -20.77 3.80
N LEU A 338 23.34 -21.74 4.71
CA LEU A 338 22.47 -21.71 5.88
C LEU A 338 23.23 -20.99 7.01
N ALA A 339 22.83 -19.75 7.32
CA ALA A 339 23.61 -18.86 8.17
C ALA A 339 23.55 -19.21 9.67
N GLY A 340 24.72 -19.17 10.31
CA GLY A 340 24.93 -19.25 11.76
C GLY A 340 26.43 -19.26 12.08
N HIS A 341 26.81 -18.85 13.30
CA HIS A 341 28.20 -18.97 13.78
C HIS A 341 28.56 -20.40 14.23
N ALA A 342 27.67 -21.37 13.99
CA ALA A 342 27.93 -22.79 14.25
C ALA A 342 28.78 -23.37 13.12
N SER A 343 29.74 -24.22 13.47
CA SER A 343 30.73 -24.79 12.55
C SER A 343 30.18 -25.94 11.67
N SER A 344 28.89 -25.94 11.36
CA SER A 344 28.15 -27.00 10.67
C SER A 344 27.40 -26.49 9.43
N HIS A 345 28.12 -26.40 8.30
CA HIS A 345 27.56 -26.02 7.00
C HIS A 345 26.90 -27.23 6.28
N GLY A 346 25.59 -27.42 6.43
CA GLY A 346 24.85 -28.49 5.73
C GLY A 346 23.33 -28.39 5.83
N LEU A 347 22.61 -29.08 4.93
CA LEU A 347 21.15 -29.12 4.87
C LEU A 347 20.56 -29.71 6.17
N LYS A 348 19.76 -28.95 6.93
CA LYS A 348 19.35 -29.32 8.30
C LYS A 348 17.87 -29.68 8.44
N TYR A 349 17.59 -30.70 9.25
CA TYR A 349 16.31 -30.96 9.91
C TYR A 349 16.40 -30.54 11.40
N LYS A 350 15.33 -30.00 11.99
CA LYS A 350 15.28 -29.55 13.39
C LYS A 350 14.12 -30.21 14.16
N ARG A 351 14.41 -30.74 15.36
CA ARG A 351 13.42 -31.17 16.35
C ARG A 351 13.93 -30.85 17.77
N TYR A 352 13.01 -30.60 18.69
CA TYR A 352 13.26 -30.61 20.12
C TYR A 352 12.75 -31.92 20.73
N ASN A 353 13.52 -32.50 21.64
CA ASN A 353 13.09 -33.65 22.42
C ASN A 353 12.07 -33.26 23.50
N SER A 354 11.44 -34.25 24.14
CA SER A 354 10.48 -34.05 25.23
C SER A 354 11.07 -33.46 26.52
N ASP A 355 12.40 -33.46 26.66
CA ASP A 355 13.16 -32.76 27.70
C ASP A 355 13.55 -31.32 27.29
N ASN A 356 13.04 -30.85 26.15
CA ASN A 356 13.34 -29.57 25.51
C ASN A 356 14.81 -29.40 25.06
N SER A 357 15.60 -30.48 24.98
CA SER A 357 16.92 -30.45 24.35
C SER A 357 16.81 -30.28 22.83
N LEU A 358 17.67 -29.43 22.26
CA LEU A 358 17.78 -29.25 20.81
C LEU A 358 18.64 -30.36 20.23
N LEU A 359 18.08 -31.19 19.35
CA LEU A 359 18.86 -32.06 18.49
C LEU A 359 19.51 -31.23 17.37
N ASP A 360 20.84 -31.33 17.25
CA ASP A 360 21.64 -30.64 16.24
C ASP A 360 22.50 -31.60 15.43
N GLY A 361 22.26 -31.61 14.11
CA GLY A 361 23.04 -32.31 13.10
C GLY A 361 22.59 -33.76 12.83
N PRO A 362 22.93 -34.34 11.66
CA PRO A 362 23.89 -33.83 10.65
C PRO A 362 23.38 -33.89 9.17
N PHE A 363 24.11 -33.30 8.21
CA PHE A 363 24.22 -33.78 6.80
C PHE A 363 25.39 -33.12 6.01
N LEU A 364 26.01 -33.91 5.12
CA LEU A 364 27.10 -33.65 4.14
C LEU A 364 28.43 -33.00 4.61
N TYR A 365 28.46 -31.91 5.37
CA TYR A 365 29.70 -31.33 5.91
C TYR A 365 29.50 -30.72 7.30
N GLY A 366 30.47 -30.92 8.19
CA GLY A 366 30.44 -30.41 9.57
C GLY A 366 31.80 -30.53 10.26
N TRP A 367 32.08 -29.62 11.18
CA TRP A 367 33.39 -29.48 11.85
C TRP A 367 33.76 -30.65 12.75
N THR A 368 32.83 -31.11 13.60
CA THR A 368 33.06 -32.23 14.52
C THR A 368 32.79 -33.60 13.87
N GLY A 369 32.42 -33.62 12.58
CA GLY A 369 31.96 -34.80 11.85
C GLY A 369 30.60 -34.59 11.17
N GLY A 370 29.96 -35.69 10.80
CA GLY A 370 28.64 -35.69 10.17
C GLY A 370 28.06 -37.10 10.01
N ALA A 371 26.90 -37.21 9.37
CA ALA A 371 26.30 -38.49 9.00
C ALA A 371 25.44 -38.38 7.75
N LEU A 372 25.13 -39.55 7.20
CA LEU A 372 24.15 -39.82 6.15
C LEU A 372 23.19 -40.87 6.69
N GLY A 373 21.89 -40.59 6.66
CA GLY A 373 20.87 -41.45 7.24
C GLY A 373 19.52 -41.34 6.55
N ILE A 374 18.58 -42.17 6.98
CA ILE A 374 17.18 -42.18 6.53
C ILE A 374 16.25 -41.96 7.71
N LYS A 375 15.12 -41.28 7.46
CA LYS A 375 14.03 -41.14 8.42
C LYS A 375 12.78 -41.88 7.91
N LYS A 376 12.21 -42.73 8.75
CA LYS A 376 10.97 -43.47 8.45
C LYS A 376 10.16 -43.65 9.72
N ASP A 377 8.87 -43.32 9.66
CA ASP A 377 7.89 -43.53 10.75
C ASP A 377 8.42 -43.04 12.11
N ASP A 378 8.82 -41.76 12.14
CA ASP A 378 9.49 -41.04 13.24
C ASP A 378 10.87 -41.58 13.71
N ASN A 379 11.32 -42.73 13.23
CA ASN A 379 12.63 -43.29 13.53
C ASN A 379 13.71 -42.74 12.58
N GLU A 380 14.86 -42.37 13.12
CA GLU A 380 16.03 -41.87 12.39
C GLU A 380 17.17 -42.90 12.45
N PHE A 381 17.69 -43.30 11.29
CA PHE A 381 18.71 -44.33 11.14
C PHE A 381 19.96 -43.74 10.46
N ASN A 382 21.07 -43.65 11.18
CA ASN A 382 22.33 -43.15 10.65
C ASN A 382 23.09 -44.30 9.95
N VAL A 383 22.96 -44.37 8.62
CA VAL A 383 23.59 -45.42 7.81
C VAL A 383 25.12 -45.31 7.87
N LEU A 384 25.65 -44.09 7.73
CA LEU A 384 27.08 -43.79 7.76
C LEU A 384 27.32 -42.54 8.60
N THR A 385 28.23 -42.61 9.56
CA THR A 385 28.68 -41.48 10.39
C THR A 385 30.17 -41.27 10.20
N TRP A 386 30.67 -40.03 10.31
CA TRP A 386 32.09 -39.73 10.39
C TRP A 386 32.38 -38.73 11.51
N LYS A 387 33.56 -38.85 12.12
CA LYS A 387 34.05 -37.97 13.20
C LYS A 387 35.09 -36.98 12.67
N GLU A 388 35.34 -35.91 13.40
CA GLU A 388 36.47 -34.97 13.18
C GLU A 388 37.81 -35.69 13.02
N SER A 389 38.01 -36.81 13.71
CA SER A 389 39.20 -37.67 13.62
C SER A 389 39.32 -38.45 12.30
N GLY A 390 38.47 -38.21 11.30
CA GLY A 390 38.41 -38.95 10.03
C GLY A 390 37.79 -40.34 10.11
N ASN A 391 37.49 -40.86 11.30
CA ASN A 391 36.93 -42.19 11.49
C ASN A 391 35.48 -42.26 10.99
N VAL A 392 35.18 -43.24 10.13
CA VAL A 392 33.85 -43.53 9.60
C VAL A 392 33.28 -44.77 10.30
N ALA A 393 32.03 -44.71 10.76
CA ALA A 393 31.30 -45.85 11.28
C ALA A 393 29.99 -46.06 10.50
N VAL A 394 29.74 -47.31 10.10
CA VAL A 394 28.55 -47.75 9.34
C VAL A 394 27.70 -48.63 10.25
N GLN A 395 26.41 -48.32 10.39
CA GLN A 395 25.52 -49.02 11.33
C GLN A 395 25.05 -50.40 10.81
N GLY A 396 25.21 -50.66 9.52
CA GLY A 396 24.81 -51.91 8.84
C GLY A 396 25.97 -52.66 8.18
N LYS A 397 25.65 -53.50 7.20
CA LYS A 397 26.65 -54.19 6.38
C LYS A 397 27.29 -53.23 5.38
N VAL A 398 28.59 -53.37 5.16
CA VAL A 398 29.29 -52.78 4.02
C VAL A 398 29.38 -53.86 2.94
N GLU A 399 28.79 -53.61 1.78
CA GLU A 399 29.03 -54.40 0.58
C GLU A 399 30.03 -53.66 -0.30
N ALA A 400 31.19 -54.29 -0.54
CA ALA A 400 32.27 -53.73 -1.33
C ALA A 400 32.84 -54.81 -2.26
N LYS A 401 33.34 -54.41 -3.43
CA LYS A 401 34.04 -55.32 -4.35
C LYS A 401 35.45 -55.68 -3.86
N ASP A 402 36.05 -54.80 -3.06
CA ASP A 402 37.37 -54.94 -2.47
C ASP A 402 37.43 -54.08 -1.18
N PHE A 403 38.28 -54.46 -0.22
CA PHE A 403 38.46 -53.76 1.04
C PHE A 403 39.91 -53.84 1.51
N VAL A 404 40.66 -52.75 1.32
CA VAL A 404 42.10 -52.69 1.62
C VAL A 404 42.33 -52.05 2.99
N VAL A 405 42.98 -52.79 3.90
CA VAL A 405 43.46 -52.28 5.20
C VAL A 405 44.94 -51.91 5.04
N SER A 406 45.27 -50.62 5.17
CA SER A 406 46.56 -50.07 4.69
C SER A 406 47.71 -50.05 5.70
N ALA A 407 47.46 -50.31 6.98
CA ALA A 407 48.45 -50.09 8.04
C ALA A 407 48.35 -51.15 9.15
N THR A 408 48.84 -52.37 8.90
CA THR A 408 48.93 -53.42 9.94
C THR A 408 50.16 -54.31 9.66
N PRO A 409 51.07 -54.54 10.63
CA PRO A 409 52.33 -55.27 10.41
C PRO A 409 52.13 -56.78 10.23
N THR A 410 53.04 -57.46 9.53
CA THR A 410 52.96 -58.89 9.21
C THR A 410 53.30 -59.80 10.40
N ALA A 411 52.91 -61.09 10.30
CA ALA A 411 53.06 -62.08 11.37
C ALA A 411 54.45 -62.75 11.42
N ASP A 412 55.30 -62.58 10.40
CA ASP A 412 56.51 -63.37 10.09
C ASP A 412 57.55 -63.54 11.21
N HIS A 413 57.43 -62.79 12.31
CA HIS A 413 58.31 -62.85 13.48
C HIS A 413 58.27 -64.21 14.23
N VAL A 414 57.26 -65.05 13.99
CA VAL A 414 57.18 -66.43 14.51
C VAL A 414 58.37 -67.29 14.06
N PHE A 415 58.97 -66.97 12.91
CA PHE A 415 60.12 -67.70 12.36
C PHE A 415 61.48 -67.17 12.86
N ALA A 416 61.51 -66.21 13.80
CA ALA A 416 62.75 -65.72 14.39
C ALA A 416 63.42 -66.81 15.26
N ALA A 417 64.76 -66.83 15.27
CA ALA A 417 65.53 -67.87 15.96
C ALA A 417 65.41 -67.84 17.49
N ASP A 418 64.95 -66.72 18.05
CA ASP A 418 64.66 -66.47 19.46
C ASP A 418 63.14 -66.53 19.79
N TYR A 419 62.30 -66.88 18.82
CA TYR A 419 60.86 -67.03 19.05
C TYR A 419 60.56 -68.23 19.97
N ASN A 420 60.07 -67.94 21.18
CA ASN A 420 59.76 -68.95 22.18
C ASN A 420 58.40 -69.61 21.91
N LEU A 421 58.37 -70.57 20.99
CA LEU A 421 57.20 -71.40 20.71
C LEU A 421 56.77 -72.15 21.99
N ARG A 422 55.52 -71.99 22.40
CA ARG A 422 54.95 -72.67 23.58
C ARG A 422 55.02 -74.19 23.44
N GLU A 423 55.28 -74.93 24.50
CA GLU A 423 55.21 -76.40 24.42
C GLU A 423 53.76 -76.89 24.20
N ILE A 424 53.60 -77.99 23.45
CA ILE A 424 52.28 -78.47 23.02
C ILE A 424 51.36 -78.86 24.20
N GLY A 425 51.92 -79.38 25.30
CA GLY A 425 51.18 -79.69 26.53
C GLY A 425 50.70 -78.45 27.30
N ASP A 426 51.51 -77.38 27.32
CA ASP A 426 51.09 -76.08 27.89
C ASP A 426 50.04 -75.39 27.03
N LEU A 427 50.08 -75.60 25.71
CA LEU A 427 49.03 -75.15 24.80
C LEU A 427 47.72 -75.92 25.00
N GLU A 428 47.77 -77.25 25.11
CA GLU A 428 46.62 -78.10 25.44
C GLU A 428 45.98 -77.69 26.77
N LYS A 429 46.80 -77.51 27.81
CA LYS A 429 46.35 -77.03 29.12
C LYS A 429 45.66 -75.66 29.00
N PHE A 430 46.28 -74.70 28.31
CA PHE A 430 45.67 -73.37 28.09
C PHE A 430 44.33 -73.46 27.37
N ILE A 431 44.21 -74.28 26.32
CA ILE A 431 42.96 -74.47 25.58
C ILE A 431 41.89 -75.10 26.48
N SER A 432 42.24 -76.10 27.30
CA SER A 432 41.31 -76.73 28.24
C SER A 432 40.82 -75.76 29.34
N GLU A 433 41.68 -74.86 29.82
CA GLU A 433 41.35 -73.87 30.86
C GLU A 433 40.63 -72.62 30.34
N LYS A 434 40.91 -72.19 29.09
CA LYS A 434 40.45 -70.90 28.54
C LYS A 434 39.48 -71.01 27.37
N SER A 435 39.40 -72.17 26.71
CA SER A 435 38.52 -72.42 25.55
C SER A 435 38.75 -71.48 24.36
N HIS A 436 39.94 -70.89 24.23
CA HIS A 436 40.41 -70.16 23.05
C HIS A 436 41.93 -70.30 22.89
N LEU A 437 42.46 -69.94 21.72
CA LEU A 437 43.91 -69.92 21.48
C LEU A 437 44.57 -68.74 22.21
N PRO A 438 45.85 -68.84 22.62
CA PRO A 438 46.60 -67.70 23.13
C PRO A 438 46.55 -66.50 22.18
N GLU A 439 46.53 -65.28 22.71
CA GLU A 439 46.55 -63.99 21.99
C GLU A 439 45.33 -63.68 21.09
N ILE A 440 44.59 -64.69 20.66
CA ILE A 440 43.25 -64.59 20.10
C ILE A 440 42.29 -64.23 21.25
N PRO A 441 41.50 -63.15 21.13
CA PRO A 441 40.50 -62.80 22.15
C PRO A 441 39.48 -63.93 22.36
N SER A 442 38.96 -64.07 23.57
CA SER A 442 37.83 -64.96 23.84
C SER A 442 36.56 -64.46 23.13
N ALA A 443 35.61 -65.36 22.90
CA ALA A 443 34.30 -65.02 22.30
C ALA A 443 33.55 -63.93 23.10
N LYS A 444 33.77 -63.87 24.43
CA LYS A 444 33.23 -62.82 25.28
C LYS A 444 33.88 -61.46 24.98
N GLU A 445 35.20 -61.38 24.95
CA GLU A 445 35.92 -60.12 24.66
C GLU A 445 35.58 -59.57 23.27
N MET A 446 35.45 -60.45 22.25
CA MET A 446 35.00 -60.05 20.91
C MET A 446 33.58 -59.47 20.89
N THR A 447 32.69 -59.99 21.75
CA THR A 447 31.31 -59.51 21.87
C THR A 447 31.24 -58.18 22.62
N ASP A 448 32.01 -58.05 23.71
CA ASP A 448 31.98 -56.90 24.60
C ASP A 448 32.71 -55.67 24.01
N SER A 449 33.79 -55.87 23.24
CA SER A 449 34.66 -54.78 22.74
C SER A 449 34.74 -54.68 21.20
N GLY A 450 34.11 -55.59 20.46
CA GLY A 450 34.27 -55.70 19.01
C GLY A 450 35.61 -56.32 18.60
N LEU A 451 35.85 -56.37 17.29
CA LEU A 451 37.02 -57.03 16.70
C LEU A 451 37.62 -56.19 15.57
N SER A 452 38.91 -55.84 15.71
CA SER A 452 39.68 -55.26 14.61
C SER A 452 39.96 -56.34 13.57
N VAL A 453 39.38 -56.20 12.37
CA VAL A 453 39.50 -57.19 11.30
C VAL A 453 40.96 -57.33 10.85
N GLY A 454 41.71 -56.24 10.75
CA GLY A 454 43.13 -56.26 10.37
C GLY A 454 43.99 -57.03 11.39
N ASP A 455 43.95 -56.62 12.66
CA ASP A 455 44.75 -57.25 13.71
C ASP A 455 44.36 -58.72 13.93
N PHE A 456 43.08 -59.05 13.77
CA PHE A 456 42.60 -60.43 13.90
C PHE A 456 43.13 -61.33 12.77
N GLN A 457 43.13 -60.86 11.52
CA GLN A 457 43.69 -61.63 10.40
C GLN A 457 45.19 -61.88 10.58
N ILE A 458 45.94 -60.92 11.11
CA ILE A 458 47.37 -61.11 11.42
C ILE A 458 47.60 -62.08 12.57
N LYS A 459 46.82 -62.00 13.65
CA LYS A 459 46.90 -62.99 14.74
C LYS A 459 46.52 -64.39 14.26
N LEU A 460 45.54 -64.53 13.37
CA LEU A 460 45.23 -65.82 12.73
C LEU A 460 46.39 -66.33 11.88
N LEU A 461 47.04 -65.47 11.10
CA LEU A 461 48.25 -65.82 10.34
C LEU A 461 49.37 -66.31 11.27
N GLN A 462 49.63 -65.60 12.37
CA GLN A 462 50.59 -65.99 13.40
C GLN A 462 50.32 -67.41 13.95
N LYS A 463 49.04 -67.76 14.21
CA LYS A 463 48.69 -69.11 14.67
C LYS A 463 48.80 -70.19 13.57
N ILE A 464 48.65 -69.82 12.31
CA ILE A 464 48.93 -70.73 11.17
C ILE A 464 50.44 -71.00 11.06
N GLU A 465 51.28 -70.00 11.33
CA GLU A 465 52.74 -70.13 11.36
C GLU A 465 53.22 -70.98 12.55
N GLU A 466 52.71 -70.73 13.76
CA GLU A 466 52.96 -71.57 14.95
C GLU A 466 52.52 -73.04 14.71
N LEU A 467 51.33 -73.25 14.14
CA LEU A 467 50.85 -74.59 13.74
C LEU A 467 51.79 -75.24 12.73
N THR A 468 52.36 -74.46 11.81
CA THR A 468 53.34 -74.96 10.83
C THR A 468 54.64 -75.40 11.51
N LEU A 469 55.12 -74.67 12.54
CA LEU A 469 56.28 -75.10 13.33
C LEU A 469 56.00 -76.40 14.11
N TYR A 470 54.85 -76.53 14.76
CA TYR A 470 54.45 -77.79 15.43
C TYR A 470 54.36 -78.95 14.43
N MET A 471 53.80 -78.75 13.23
CA MET A 471 53.76 -79.78 12.19
C MET A 471 55.15 -80.18 11.68
N ILE A 472 56.09 -79.23 11.55
CA ILE A 472 57.48 -79.52 11.18
C ILE A 472 58.18 -80.32 12.29
N SER A 473 57.97 -79.96 13.56
CA SER A 473 58.50 -80.71 14.71
C SER A 473 57.96 -82.15 14.75
N MET A 474 56.63 -82.31 14.68
CA MET A 474 55.97 -83.62 14.63
C MET A 474 56.43 -84.45 13.42
N LYS A 475 56.64 -83.84 12.25
CA LYS A 475 57.16 -84.55 11.06
C LYS A 475 58.59 -85.07 11.27
N LYS A 476 59.46 -84.27 11.90
CA LYS A 476 60.82 -84.70 12.25
C LYS A 476 60.80 -85.89 13.21
N GLU A 477 59.95 -85.86 14.24
CA GLU A 477 59.77 -86.97 15.18
C GLU A 477 59.25 -88.24 14.47
N ILE A 478 58.25 -88.11 13.60
CA ILE A 478 57.73 -89.23 12.79
C ILE A 478 58.82 -89.81 11.87
N ASP A 479 59.70 -88.98 11.30
CA ASP A 479 60.77 -89.48 10.44
C ASP A 479 61.87 -90.19 11.23
N VAL A 480 62.19 -89.73 12.45
CA VAL A 480 63.05 -90.46 13.41
C VAL A 480 62.41 -91.80 13.81
N LEU A 481 61.11 -91.83 14.07
CA LEU A 481 60.36 -93.06 14.39
C LEU A 481 60.24 -94.04 13.20
N LYS A 482 60.36 -93.56 11.95
CA LYS A 482 60.32 -94.38 10.73
C LYS A 482 61.69 -94.82 10.19
N SER A 483 62.77 -94.29 10.78
CA SER A 483 64.16 -94.65 10.43
C SER A 483 64.80 -95.62 11.44
N ASN A 484 64.00 -96.06 12.42
CA ASN A 484 64.20 -97.29 13.20
C ASN A 484 63.26 -98.39 12.66
#